data_AF-A0A619HVE7-F1
#
_entry.id   AF-A0A619HVE7-F1
#
_cell.length_a   1.000
_cell.length_b   1.000
_cell.length_c   1.000
_cell.angle_alpha   90.00
_cell.angle_beta   90.00
_cell.angle_gamma   90.00
#
_symmetry.space_group_name_H-M   'P 1'
#
loop_
_entity.id
_entity.type
_entity.pdbx_description
1 polymer ?
#
loop_
_entity_poly.entity_id
_entity_poly.type
_entity_poly.pdbx_seq_one_letter_code
_entity_poly.pdbx_strand_id
1 'polypeptide(L)' 'MEKVIRSYLNDLLELGDETLQDDNNLIEYGLNSLALMFILEKLSAHTKKKLNYAEFVNNPTIKNWIEIIEKAPLA' A
#
# COMPACT_ATOMS: atom_id res chain seq x y z
N MET A 1 -6.34 8.02 5.39
CA MET A 1 -5.88 6.78 4.73
C MET A 1 -4.40 6.88 4.39
N GLU A 2 -4.00 7.93 3.67
CA GLU A 2 -2.62 8.20 3.27
C GLU A 2 -1.58 8.02 4.39
N LYS A 3 -1.76 8.66 5.55
CA LYS A 3 -0.85 8.53 6.71
C LYS A 3 -0.66 7.08 7.19
N VAL A 4 -1.70 6.25 7.10
CA VAL A 4 -1.65 4.84 7.53
C VAL A 4 -0.83 4.01 6.54
N ILE A 5 -1.09 4.19 5.25
CA ILE A 5 -0.33 3.53 4.18
C ILE A 5 1.15 3.90 4.28
N ARG A 6 1.45 5.19 4.44
CA ARG A 6 2.82 5.69 4.63
C ARG A 6 3.51 5.09 5.84
N SER A 7 2.82 5.00 6.98
CA SER A 7 3.36 4.36 8.18
C SER A 7 3.71 2.90 7.92
N TYR A 8 2.83 2.13 7.27
CA TYR A 8 3.10 0.72 6.98
C TYR A 8 4.23 0.53 5.96
N LEU A 9 4.34 1.41 4.97
CA LEU A 9 5.44 1.38 4.00
C LEU A 9 6.76 1.71 4.67
N ASN A 10 6.83 2.75 5.50
CA ASN A 10 8.05 3.11 6.23
C ASN A 10 8.52 2.00 7.16
N ASP A 11 7.59 1.37 7.90
CA ASP A 11 7.91 0.26 8.80
C ASP A 11 8.45 -0.97 8.06
N LEU A 12 8.00 -1.21 6.83
CA LEU A 12 8.26 -2.43 6.09
C LEU A 12 9.44 -2.31 5.12
N LEU A 13 9.65 -1.12 4.55
CA LEU A 13 10.68 -0.82 3.57
C LEU A 13 11.92 -0.15 4.20
N GLU A 14 11.90 0.07 5.53
CA GLU A 14 13.00 0.67 6.28
C GLU A 14 13.49 2.00 5.68
N LEU A 15 12.57 2.81 5.16
CA LEU A 15 12.85 4.01 4.36
C LEU A 15 13.55 5.15 5.13
N GLY A 16 13.73 5.01 6.45
CA GLY A 16 14.35 6.04 7.29
C GLY A 16 13.66 7.40 7.14
N ASP A 17 14.41 8.41 6.70
CA ASP A 17 13.92 9.77 6.45
C ASP A 17 13.46 10.01 4.98
N GLU A 18 13.50 8.98 4.12
CA GLU A 18 13.03 9.12 2.74
C GLU A 18 11.53 9.42 2.72
N THR A 19 11.18 10.56 2.13
CA THR A 19 9.79 10.99 1.99
C THR A 19 9.24 10.43 0.69
N LEU A 20 8.48 9.32 0.76
CA LEU A 20 7.72 8.83 -0.39
C LEU A 20 6.75 9.91 -0.88
N GLN A 21 6.74 10.20 -2.17
CA GLN A 21 5.69 10.99 -2.79
C GLN A 21 4.52 10.10 -3.19
N ASP A 22 3.32 10.67 -3.30
CA ASP A 22 2.11 9.89 -3.57
C ASP A 22 2.14 9.17 -4.92
N ASP A 23 2.88 9.75 -5.89
CA ASP A 23 3.03 9.26 -7.25
C ASP A 23 4.30 8.40 -7.43
N ASN A 24 5.10 8.18 -6.38
CA ASN A 24 6.29 7.35 -6.47
C ASN A 24 5.93 5.89 -6.71
N ASN A 25 6.73 5.23 -7.56
CA ASN A 25 6.63 3.81 -7.78
C ASN A 25 7.26 3.06 -6.61
N LEU A 26 6.43 2.50 -5.74
CA LEU A 26 6.82 1.80 -4.53
C LEU A 26 7.75 0.61 -4.79
N ILE A 27 7.72 0.02 -6.00
CA ILE A 27 8.62 -1.09 -6.36
C ILE A 27 10.07 -0.63 -6.37
N GLU A 28 10.35 0.62 -6.78
CA GLU A 28 11.70 1.20 -6.77
C GLU A 28 12.24 1.39 -5.34
N TYR A 29 11.34 1.46 -4.36
CA TYR A 29 11.64 1.61 -2.93
C TYR A 29 11.65 0.27 -2.18
N GLY A 30 11.65 -0.86 -2.91
CA GLY A 30 11.75 -2.20 -2.32
C GLY A 30 10.42 -2.92 -2.10
N LEU A 31 9.30 -2.36 -2.55
CA LEU A 31 8.03 -3.07 -2.53
C LEU A 31 8.09 -4.29 -3.46
N ASN A 32 8.10 -5.47 -2.85
CA ASN A 32 8.04 -6.76 -3.53
C ASN A 32 6.76 -7.53 -3.18
N SER A 33 6.56 -8.70 -3.77
CA SER A 33 5.35 -9.51 -3.57
C SER A 33 5.08 -9.88 -2.11
N LEU A 34 6.13 -10.21 -1.36
CA LEU A 34 6.02 -10.57 0.05
C LEU A 34 5.62 -9.35 0.88
N ALA A 35 6.30 -8.23 0.64
CA ALA A 35 6.02 -6.96 1.28
C ALA A 35 4.57 -6.49 1.02
N LEU A 36 4.12 -6.62 -0.23
CA LEU A 36 2.76 -6.28 -0.62
C LEU A 36 1.72 -7.18 0.06
N MET A 37 1.95 -8.49 0.15
CA MET A 37 1.05 -9.40 0.88
C MET A 37 0.87 -8.95 2.34
N PHE A 38 1.96 -8.64 3.04
CA PHE A 38 1.89 -8.16 4.42
C PHE A 38 1.13 -6.84 4.58
N ILE A 39 1.35 -5.89 3.67
CA ILE A 39 0.63 -4.61 3.70
C ILE A 39 -0.86 -4.82 3.42
N LEU A 40 -1.20 -5.63 2.43
CA LEU A 40 -2.58 -5.90 2.08
C LEU A 40 -3.35 -6.59 3.20
N GLU A 41 -2.73 -7.51 3.94
CA GLU A 41 -3.34 -8.10 5.13
C GLU A 41 -3.62 -7.04 6.21
N LYS A 42 -2.64 -6.17 6.51
CA LYS A 42 -2.82 -5.08 7.47
C LYS A 42 -3.92 -4.11 7.04
N LEU A 43 -3.93 -3.70 5.76
CA LEU A 43 -4.92 -2.77 5.22
C LEU A 43 -6.32 -3.40 5.17
N SER A 44 -6.43 -4.67 4.78
CA SER A 44 -7.69 -5.42 4.79
C SER A 44 -8.25 -5.51 6.22
N ALA A 45 -7.42 -5.83 7.21
CA ALA A 45 -7.82 -5.86 8.62
C ALA A 45 -8.24 -4.47 9.14
N HIS A 46 -7.51 -3.41 8.76
CA HIS A 46 -7.80 -2.04 9.19
C HIS A 46 -9.09 -1.48 8.57
N THR A 47 -9.32 -1.76 7.29
CA THR A 47 -10.43 -1.18 6.52
C THR A 47 -11.66 -2.08 6.44
N LYS A 48 -11.51 -3.37 6.76
CA LYS A 48 -12.50 -4.43 6.54
C LYS A 48 -12.96 -4.51 5.08
N LYS A 49 -12.03 -4.27 4.14
CA LYS A 49 -12.30 -4.31 2.70
C LYS A 49 -11.58 -5.46 2.02
N LYS A 50 -12.19 -6.00 0.98
CA LYS A 50 -11.59 -7.01 0.10
C LYS A 50 -10.64 -6.30 -0.87
N LEU A 51 -9.34 -6.42 -0.61
CA LEU A 51 -8.29 -5.84 -1.44
C LEU A 51 -7.74 -6.89 -2.41
N ASN A 52 -7.70 -6.56 -3.70
CA ASN A 52 -7.19 -7.46 -4.73
C ASN A 52 -5.71 -7.21 -4.98
N TYR A 53 -4.87 -8.21 -4.69
CA TYR A 53 -3.42 -8.14 -4.92
C TYR A 53 -3.03 -7.65 -6.32
N ALA A 54 -3.72 -8.11 -7.36
CA ALA A 54 -3.40 -7.74 -8.74
C ALA A 54 -3.61 -6.24 -9.00
N GLU A 55 -4.58 -5.60 -8.36
CA GLU A 55 -4.82 -4.16 -8.53
C GLU A 55 -3.66 -3.33 -7.95
N PHE A 56 -3.10 -3.77 -6.82
CA PHE A 56 -2.03 -3.06 -6.14
C PHE A 56 -0.67 -3.25 -6.81
N VAL A 57 -0.40 -4.45 -7.35
CA VAL A 57 0.82 -4.71 -8.15
C VAL A 57 0.82 -3.88 -9.43
N ASN A 58 -0.31 -3.81 -10.12
CA ASN A 58 -0.42 -3.06 -11.37
C ASN A 58 -0.43 -1.54 -11.16
N ASN A 59 -0.69 -1.08 -9.93
CA ASN A 59 -0.77 0.34 -9.59
C ASN A 59 0.03 0.64 -8.32
N PRO A 60 1.37 0.53 -8.34
CA PRO A 60 2.22 0.55 -7.14
C PRO A 60 2.53 1.97 -6.65
N THR A 61 1.51 2.82 -6.51
CA THR A 61 1.65 4.19 -5.97
C THR A 61 0.67 4.40 -4.83
N ILE A 62 1.04 5.24 -3.85
CA ILE A 62 0.19 5.53 -2.68
C ILE A 62 -1.14 6.14 -3.15
N LYS A 63 -1.09 7.05 -4.13
CA LYS A 63 -2.28 7.67 -4.71
C LYS A 63 -3.25 6.63 -5.25
N ASN A 64 -2.77 5.70 -6.08
CA ASN A 64 -3.62 4.69 -6.68
C ASN A 64 -4.16 3.71 -5.62
N TRP A 65 -3.35 3.37 -4.61
CA TRP A 65 -3.78 2.50 -3.53
C TRP A 65 -4.93 3.10 -2.72
N ILE A 66 -4.90 4.40 -2.44
CA ILE A 66 -6.00 5.10 -1.77
C ILE A 66 -7.28 4.95 -2.59
N GLU A 67 -7.22 5.22 -3.90
CA GLU A 67 -8.40 5.09 -4.77
C GLU A 67 -8.94 3.66 -4.83
N ILE A 68 -8.06 2.66 -4.93
CA ILE A 68 -8.43 1.24 -4.95
C ILE A 68 -9.13 0.88 -3.63
N ILE A 69 -8.56 1.26 -2.49
CA ILE A 69 -9.14 0.99 -1.17
C ILE A 69 -10.49 1.67 -1.03
N GLU A 70 -10.65 2.92 -1.48
CA GLU A 70 -11.92 3.64 -1.40
C GLU A 70 -13.03 2.96 -2.20
N LYS A 71 -12.70 2.46 -3.40
CA LYS A 71 -13.63 1.76 -4.30
C LYS A 71 -13.86 0.30 -3.91
N ALA A 72 -12.97 -0.30 -3.13
CA ALA A 72 -13.05 -1.71 -2.76
C ALA A 72 -14.30 -2.01 -1.90
N PRO A 73 -14.95 -3.18 -2.13
CA PRO A 73 -16.11 -3.61 -1.36
C PRO A 73 -15.70 -4.07 0.05
N LEU A 74 -16.65 -4.02 0.98
CA LEU A 74 -16.48 -4.60 2.32
C LEU A 74 -16.22 -6.12 2.23
N ALA A 75 -15.35 -6.62 3.11
CA ALA A 75 -14.94 -8.01 3.18
C ALA A 75 -16.00 -8.92 3.82
#